data_AF-A0A1R2BBS0-F1
#
_entry.id   AF-A0A1R2BBS0-F1
#
_cell.length_a   1.000
_cell.length_b   1.000
_cell.length_c   1.000
_cell.angle_alpha   90.00
_cell.angle_beta   90.00
_cell.angle_gamma   90.00
#
_symmetry.space_group_name_H-M   'P 1'
#
loop_
_entity.id
_entity.type
_entity.pdbx_description
1 polymer ?
#
loop_
_entity_poly.entity_id
_entity_poly.type
_entity_poly.pdbx_seq_one_letter_code
_entity_poly.pdbx_strand_id
1 'polypeptide(L)'
;MTSNINEENNVEVESPRNLIFERLQTEYGEEDENLEYELIGTELKKWAEFGLALLATLIILQIRVFCDMTLSYSVIPFIIHECKVIFSAFILYKANQSNKINLIKTLLPASGNLFFYSLLIAYFETEAFNFIILISPLFLFNIITIFLRGKAYSQCQSFSRIYFFCGNWVKILTVLSIGLKLDGFTSWSWVGILWPAWIALSFLCVMSIGGLLVAVSSICAFYYKESHTGDLLSSLWFFYTVAGASVSFCILLVSLLNNSSSFPYLWMIIYLFMFLIITYALYDHLVRWWRSFFSTNEQISLPSNSVSGRLPLPLSQESHYRRIINAVKLPPQALVRLSSTYFQPIERMHTNKITRTLSDEIRDKKVDIVHLRSLSTPGKEIAKVAKRNGSDLSFLEKKCSICFENECNAVLMECGHGAICSRCAEILLNNKGKCHICRGEITQVLKIRVEADKVLSVIGVGVKANALSI
;
A
#
# COMPACT_ATOMS: atom_id res chain seq x y z
N MET A 1 47.45 -38.20 51.22
CA MET A 1 47.83 -37.47 50.01
C MET A 1 46.63 -37.47 49.08
N THR A 2 45.96 -36.33 49.07
CA THR A 2 44.74 -35.99 48.33
C THR A 2 45.11 -35.52 46.92
N SER A 3 44.41 -36.00 45.89
CA SER A 3 44.35 -35.30 44.60
C SER A 3 42.92 -35.27 44.09
N ASN A 4 42.43 -34.03 44.01
CA ASN A 4 41.07 -33.58 43.81
C ASN A 4 40.55 -33.74 42.38
N ILE A 5 39.24 -33.88 42.35
CA ILE A 5 38.26 -33.59 41.30
C ILE A 5 38.48 -32.18 40.71
N ASN A 6 38.37 -32.03 39.39
CA ASN A 6 38.04 -30.77 38.72
C ASN A 6 37.34 -31.07 37.38
N GLU A 7 36.01 -31.23 37.43
CA GLU A 7 35.13 -30.94 36.29
C GLU A 7 34.79 -29.44 36.35
N GLU A 8 35.48 -28.64 35.51
CA GLU A 8 35.09 -27.25 35.29
C GLU A 8 33.98 -27.19 34.23
N ASN A 9 32.79 -26.83 34.70
CA ASN A 9 31.65 -26.41 33.90
C ASN A 9 32.01 -25.16 33.08
N ASN A 10 32.15 -25.31 31.75
CA ASN A 10 32.14 -24.20 30.81
C ASN A 10 30.71 -23.67 30.68
N VAL A 11 30.33 -22.75 31.57
CA VAL A 11 29.16 -21.88 31.37
C VAL A 11 29.60 -20.78 30.42
N GLU A 12 29.20 -20.85 29.15
CA GLU A 12 29.33 -19.74 28.20
C GLU A 12 28.56 -18.54 28.76
N VAL A 13 29.29 -17.55 29.29
CA VAL A 13 28.72 -16.28 29.75
C VAL A 13 28.32 -15.49 28.52
N GLU A 14 27.05 -15.58 28.13
CA GLU A 14 26.46 -14.69 27.14
C GLU A 14 26.64 -13.25 27.59
N SER A 15 27.36 -12.46 26.78
CA SER A 15 27.59 -11.05 27.06
C SER A 15 26.24 -10.31 27.17
N PRO A 16 26.03 -9.46 28.19
CA PRO A 16 24.78 -8.70 28.36
C PRO A 16 24.43 -7.81 27.16
N ARG A 17 25.39 -7.50 26.26
CA ARG A 17 25.10 -6.80 24.99
C ARG A 17 24.37 -7.67 23.97
N ASN A 18 24.63 -8.97 23.93
CA ASN A 18 23.97 -9.87 22.99
C ASN A 18 22.51 -10.09 23.42
N LEU A 19 22.26 -10.28 24.72
CA LEU A 19 20.92 -10.36 25.30
C LEU A 19 20.06 -9.09 25.05
N ILE A 20 20.67 -7.89 25.13
CA ILE A 20 19.95 -6.63 24.87
C ILE A 20 19.65 -6.46 23.36
N PHE A 21 20.60 -6.82 22.48
CA PHE A 21 20.43 -6.66 21.04
C PHE A 21 19.44 -7.67 20.44
N GLU A 22 19.47 -8.90 20.92
CA GLU A 22 18.54 -9.96 20.52
C GLU A 22 17.11 -9.62 21.01
N ARG A 23 16.97 -9.11 22.24
CA ARG A 23 15.70 -8.59 22.77
C ARG A 23 15.15 -7.43 21.92
N LEU A 24 15.99 -6.51 21.45
CA LEU A 24 15.56 -5.39 20.60
C LEU A 24 15.08 -5.86 19.21
N GLN A 25 15.74 -6.85 18.59
CA GLN A 25 15.31 -7.36 17.28
C GLN A 25 14.01 -8.19 17.35
N THR A 26 13.80 -8.95 18.43
CA THR A 26 12.54 -9.68 18.63
C THR A 26 11.38 -8.72 18.93
N GLU A 27 11.61 -7.70 19.74
CA GLU A 27 10.56 -6.77 20.17
C GLU A 27 10.04 -5.89 19.01
N TYR A 28 10.93 -5.35 18.17
CA TYR A 28 10.50 -4.57 16.99
C TYR A 28 9.82 -5.43 15.92
N GLY A 29 10.27 -6.68 15.73
CA GLY A 29 9.63 -7.59 14.78
C GLY A 29 8.21 -7.94 15.22
N GLU A 30 8.04 -8.34 16.48
CA GLU A 30 6.75 -8.74 17.05
C GLU A 30 5.71 -7.60 17.04
N GLU A 31 6.12 -6.35 17.28
CA GLU A 31 5.23 -5.18 17.21
C GLU A 31 4.67 -4.94 15.81
N ASP A 32 5.52 -4.99 14.78
CA ASP A 32 5.10 -4.82 13.38
C ASP A 32 4.18 -5.97 12.93
N GLU A 33 4.46 -7.21 13.35
CA GLU A 33 3.58 -8.35 13.06
C GLU A 33 2.19 -8.19 13.68
N ASN A 34 2.12 -7.79 14.95
CA ASN A 34 0.87 -7.60 15.66
C ASN A 34 0.02 -6.49 15.02
N LEU A 35 0.67 -5.42 14.54
CA LEU A 35 -0.01 -4.34 13.82
C LEU A 35 -0.64 -4.83 12.50
N GLU A 36 0.05 -5.70 11.75
CA GLU A 36 -0.52 -6.31 10.53
C GLU A 36 -1.74 -7.18 10.81
N TYR A 37 -1.68 -8.01 11.86
CA TYR A 37 -2.81 -8.84 12.30
C TYR A 37 -4.03 -8.01 12.65
N GLU A 38 -3.84 -6.93 13.42
CA GLU A 38 -4.92 -6.00 13.77
C GLU A 38 -5.50 -5.32 12.52
N LEU A 39 -4.64 -4.92 11.58
CA LEU A 39 -5.05 -4.29 10.33
C LEU A 39 -5.92 -5.23 9.47
N ILE A 40 -5.50 -6.48 9.30
CA ILE A 40 -6.22 -7.49 8.54
C ILE A 40 -7.54 -7.83 9.24
N GLY A 41 -7.50 -8.00 10.56
CA GLY A 41 -8.69 -8.28 11.37
C GLY A 41 -9.74 -7.17 11.32
N THR A 42 -9.30 -5.90 11.33
CA THR A 42 -10.19 -4.74 11.20
C THR A 42 -10.80 -4.64 9.80
N GLU A 43 -10.06 -4.97 8.75
CA GLU A 43 -10.63 -5.04 7.40
C GLU A 43 -11.67 -6.16 7.31
N LEU A 44 -11.37 -7.39 7.74
CA LEU A 44 -12.33 -8.51 7.70
C LEU A 44 -13.63 -8.19 8.47
N LYS A 45 -13.51 -7.49 9.61
CA LYS A 45 -14.67 -7.01 10.38
C LYS A 45 -15.54 -6.04 9.58
N LYS A 46 -14.97 -5.11 8.80
CA LYS A 46 -15.74 -4.21 7.93
C LYS A 46 -16.56 -4.98 6.89
N TRP A 47 -15.99 -6.03 6.31
CA TRP A 47 -16.69 -6.89 5.35
C TRP A 47 -17.85 -7.64 5.99
N ALA A 48 -17.65 -8.19 7.20
CA ALA A 48 -18.71 -8.85 7.96
C ALA A 48 -19.84 -7.89 8.35
N GLU A 49 -19.51 -6.66 8.77
CA GLU A 49 -20.50 -5.63 9.10
C GLU A 49 -21.33 -5.19 7.89
N PHE A 50 -20.69 -5.04 6.72
CA PHE A 50 -21.39 -4.80 5.47
C PHE A 50 -22.30 -5.98 5.08
N GLY A 51 -21.80 -7.22 5.22
CA GLY A 51 -22.58 -8.43 4.98
C GLY A 51 -23.81 -8.54 5.89
N LEU A 52 -23.69 -8.12 7.16
CA LEU A 52 -24.80 -8.07 8.10
C LEU A 52 -25.86 -7.04 7.69
N ALA A 53 -25.45 -5.85 7.25
CA ALA A 53 -26.37 -4.82 6.75
C ALA A 53 -27.12 -5.30 5.49
N LEU A 54 -26.42 -5.98 4.58
CA LEU A 54 -27.03 -6.59 3.40
C LEU A 54 -28.04 -7.69 3.78
N LEU A 55 -27.66 -8.59 4.70
CA LEU A 55 -28.56 -9.65 5.19
C LEU A 55 -29.84 -9.06 5.80
N ALA A 56 -29.70 -8.07 6.68
CA ALA A 56 -30.85 -7.40 7.30
C ALA A 56 -31.76 -6.75 6.25
N THR A 57 -31.18 -6.10 5.24
CA THR A 57 -31.93 -5.49 4.14
C THR A 57 -32.74 -6.52 3.36
N LEU A 58 -32.14 -7.67 3.02
CA LEU A 58 -32.83 -8.73 2.29
C LEU A 58 -33.94 -9.38 3.11
N ILE A 59 -33.74 -9.54 4.41
CA ILE A 59 -34.79 -10.03 5.32
C ILE A 59 -35.97 -9.07 5.31
N ILE A 60 -35.73 -7.75 5.42
CA ILE A 60 -36.79 -6.74 5.36
C ILE A 60 -37.49 -6.76 3.99
N LEU A 61 -36.74 -6.90 2.89
CA LEU A 61 -37.32 -7.03 1.55
C LEU A 61 -38.17 -8.29 1.40
N GLN A 62 -37.76 -9.41 2.00
CA GLN A 62 -38.52 -10.65 1.98
C GLN A 62 -39.79 -10.55 2.84
N ILE A 63 -39.71 -9.90 4.01
CA ILE A 63 -40.88 -9.62 4.86
C ILE A 63 -41.86 -8.69 4.12
N ARG A 64 -41.35 -7.69 3.38
CA ARG A 64 -42.19 -6.81 2.57
C ARG A 64 -43.04 -7.57 1.57
N VAL A 65 -42.49 -8.59 0.91
CA VAL A 65 -43.25 -9.44 -0.04
C VAL A 65 -44.46 -10.11 0.63
N PHE A 66 -44.45 -10.30 1.96
CA PHE A 66 -45.55 -10.90 2.72
C PHE A 66 -46.46 -9.91 3.44
N CYS A 67 -45.92 -8.80 3.93
CA CYS A 67 -46.61 -7.90 4.86
C CYS A 67 -46.93 -6.51 4.26
N ASP A 68 -46.74 -6.30 2.96
CA ASP A 68 -47.00 -5.03 2.26
C ASP A 68 -46.38 -3.78 2.94
N MET A 69 -45.22 -3.96 3.57
CA MET A 69 -44.48 -2.86 4.21
C MET A 69 -43.95 -1.87 3.15
N THR A 70 -43.80 -0.61 3.54
CA THR A 70 -43.21 0.42 2.66
C THR A 70 -41.76 0.06 2.31
N LEU A 71 -41.35 0.35 1.06
CA LEU A 71 -40.01 0.02 0.58
C LEU A 71 -38.91 0.82 1.31
N SER A 72 -39.26 1.97 1.88
CA SER A 72 -38.37 2.85 2.64
C SER A 72 -37.68 2.13 3.80
N TYR A 73 -38.37 1.18 4.48
CA TYR A 73 -37.77 0.42 5.58
C TYR A 73 -36.58 -0.46 5.17
N SER A 74 -36.54 -0.92 3.91
CA SER A 74 -35.44 -1.77 3.43
C SER A 74 -34.09 -1.04 3.40
N VAL A 75 -34.10 0.30 3.39
CA VAL A 75 -32.89 1.13 3.30
C VAL A 75 -32.26 1.39 4.68
N ILE A 76 -33.03 1.22 5.76
CA ILE A 76 -32.61 1.54 7.13
C ILE A 76 -31.32 0.81 7.55
N PRO A 77 -31.12 -0.50 7.32
CA PRO A 77 -29.88 -1.17 7.71
C PRO A 77 -28.64 -0.56 7.05
N PHE A 78 -28.75 -0.12 5.80
CA PHE A 78 -27.65 0.57 5.12
C PHE A 78 -27.39 1.96 5.70
N ILE A 79 -28.44 2.71 6.06
CA ILE A 79 -28.29 4.00 6.76
C ILE A 79 -27.54 3.82 8.07
N ILE A 80 -27.94 2.85 8.90
CA ILE A 80 -27.28 2.53 10.17
C ILE A 80 -25.80 2.18 9.93
N HIS A 81 -25.52 1.36 8.92
CA HIS A 81 -24.15 1.01 8.55
C HIS A 81 -23.32 2.24 8.17
N GLU A 82 -23.81 3.13 7.29
CA GLU A 82 -23.08 4.33 6.90
C GLU A 82 -22.86 5.29 8.07
N CYS A 83 -23.85 5.47 8.95
CA CYS A 83 -23.69 6.24 10.17
C CYS A 83 -22.59 5.67 11.08
N LYS A 84 -22.52 4.34 11.20
CA LYS A 84 -21.45 3.67 11.96
C LYS A 84 -20.07 3.88 11.34
N VAL A 85 -19.96 3.81 10.00
CA VAL A 85 -18.71 4.10 9.28
C VAL A 85 -18.26 5.54 9.56
N ILE A 86 -19.15 6.51 9.43
CA ILE A 86 -18.86 7.94 9.72
C ILE A 86 -18.40 8.12 11.17
N PHE A 87 -19.11 7.52 12.12
CA PHE A 87 -18.77 7.59 13.55
C PHE A 87 -17.40 6.99 13.85
N SER A 88 -17.11 5.80 13.31
CA SER A 88 -15.82 5.14 13.48
C SER A 88 -14.66 5.97 12.91
N ALA A 89 -14.87 6.60 11.75
CA ALA A 89 -13.87 7.47 11.12
C ALA A 89 -13.60 8.72 11.99
N PHE A 90 -14.64 9.28 12.61
CA PHE A 90 -14.50 10.43 13.51
C PHE A 90 -13.76 10.07 14.80
N ILE A 91 -14.02 8.90 15.38
CA ILE A 91 -13.29 8.39 16.56
C ILE A 91 -11.80 8.23 16.22
N LEU A 92 -11.47 7.60 15.09
CA LEU A 92 -10.09 7.38 14.68
C LEU A 92 -9.34 8.70 14.43
N TYR A 93 -10.04 9.70 13.90
CA TYR A 93 -9.49 11.04 13.78
C TYR A 93 -9.22 11.70 15.13
N LYS A 94 -10.18 11.60 16.08
CA LYS A 94 -10.02 12.15 17.44
C LYS A 94 -8.89 11.47 18.20
N ALA A 95 -8.66 10.18 17.96
CA ALA A 95 -7.54 9.41 18.52
C ALA A 95 -6.17 9.77 17.90
N ASN A 96 -6.12 10.75 16.97
CA ASN A 96 -4.90 11.23 16.31
C ASN A 96 -4.15 10.16 15.50
N GLN A 97 -4.81 9.05 15.17
CA GLN A 97 -4.22 7.91 14.45
C GLN A 97 -4.37 8.00 12.92
N SER A 98 -5.16 8.96 12.41
CA SER A 98 -5.46 9.04 10.97
C SER A 98 -5.13 10.40 10.34
N ASN A 99 -4.53 10.36 9.15
CA ASN A 99 -4.29 11.54 8.33
C ASN A 99 -5.62 12.17 7.87
N LYS A 100 -5.71 13.52 7.86
CA LYS A 100 -6.90 14.27 7.40
C LYS A 100 -7.42 13.81 6.03
N ILE A 101 -6.53 13.48 5.10
CA ILE A 101 -6.91 13.00 3.76
C ILE A 101 -7.62 11.64 3.83
N ASN A 102 -7.16 10.73 4.69
CA ASN A 102 -7.75 9.40 4.83
C ASN A 102 -9.14 9.47 5.47
N LEU A 103 -9.32 10.40 6.41
CA LEU A 103 -10.63 10.73 6.96
C LEU A 103 -11.59 11.19 5.87
N ILE A 104 -11.19 12.20 5.07
CA ILE A 104 -12.03 12.75 4.00
C ILE A 104 -12.39 11.64 3.00
N LYS A 105 -11.43 10.80 2.60
CA LYS A 105 -11.69 9.67 1.68
C LYS A 105 -12.70 8.66 2.19
N THR A 106 -12.85 8.51 3.51
CA THR A 106 -13.79 7.58 4.12
C THR A 106 -15.16 8.24 4.32
N LEU A 107 -15.17 9.50 4.77
CA LEU A 107 -16.40 10.25 5.00
C LEU A 107 -17.13 10.57 3.69
N LEU A 108 -16.40 10.92 2.64
CA LEU A 108 -16.98 11.45 1.40
C LEU A 108 -17.91 10.44 0.70
N PRO A 109 -17.52 9.16 0.47
CA PRO A 109 -18.43 8.15 -0.05
C PRO A 109 -19.60 7.84 0.91
N ALA A 110 -19.36 7.78 2.21
CA ALA A 110 -20.39 7.46 3.20
C ALA A 110 -21.47 8.55 3.27
N SER A 111 -21.08 9.83 3.23
CA SER A 111 -22.00 10.96 3.12
C SER A 111 -22.79 10.92 1.81
N GLY A 112 -22.15 10.57 0.69
CA GLY A 112 -22.84 10.39 -0.59
C GLY A 112 -23.88 9.26 -0.57
N ASN A 113 -23.56 8.13 0.05
CA ASN A 113 -24.50 7.03 0.24
C ASN A 113 -25.68 7.45 1.14
N LEU A 114 -25.43 8.14 2.26
CA LEU A 114 -26.48 8.60 3.17
C LEU A 114 -27.45 9.58 2.48
N PHE A 115 -26.93 10.51 1.69
CA PHE A 115 -27.75 11.46 0.95
C PHE A 115 -28.55 10.76 -0.15
N PHE A 116 -27.95 9.81 -0.87
CA PHE A 116 -28.66 8.93 -1.80
C PHE A 116 -29.81 8.17 -1.12
N TYR A 117 -29.57 7.54 0.04
CA TYR A 117 -30.61 6.81 0.77
C TYR A 117 -31.74 7.71 1.28
N SER A 118 -31.40 8.92 1.72
CA SER A 118 -32.39 9.91 2.18
C SER A 118 -33.31 10.34 1.04
N LEU A 119 -32.73 10.62 -0.13
CA LEU A 119 -33.50 10.94 -1.32
C LEU A 119 -34.29 9.72 -1.84
N LEU A 120 -33.79 8.49 -1.67
CA LEU A 120 -34.47 7.27 -2.10
C LEU A 120 -35.73 7.03 -1.26
N ILE A 121 -35.65 7.31 0.05
CA ILE A 121 -36.83 7.33 0.92
C ILE A 121 -37.81 8.41 0.46
N ALA A 122 -37.34 9.63 0.20
CA ALA A 122 -38.21 10.71 -0.29
C ALA A 122 -38.90 10.36 -1.62
N TYR A 123 -38.19 9.69 -2.53
CA TYR A 123 -38.73 9.19 -3.79
C TYR A 123 -39.87 8.20 -3.56
N PHE A 124 -39.71 7.22 -2.67
CA PHE A 124 -40.76 6.23 -2.40
C PHE A 124 -41.98 6.78 -1.67
N GLU A 125 -41.83 7.85 -0.88
CA GLU A 125 -42.95 8.43 -0.12
C GLU A 125 -43.69 9.54 -0.89
N THR A 126 -43.01 10.28 -1.77
CA THR A 126 -43.59 11.48 -2.42
C THR A 126 -43.69 11.40 -3.93
N GLU A 127 -42.99 10.46 -4.58
CA GLU A 127 -42.87 10.33 -6.05
C GLU A 127 -42.48 11.64 -6.78
N ALA A 128 -41.97 12.64 -6.05
CA ALA A 128 -41.84 14.01 -6.55
C ALA A 128 -40.60 14.23 -7.44
N PHE A 129 -39.68 13.27 -7.47
CA PHE A 129 -38.38 13.42 -8.12
C PHE A 129 -38.17 12.34 -9.20
N ASN A 130 -37.58 12.72 -10.32
CA ASN A 130 -37.09 11.74 -11.30
C ASN A 130 -35.97 10.90 -10.69
N PHE A 131 -35.94 9.60 -11.00
CA PHE A 131 -34.96 8.68 -10.42
C PHE A 131 -33.53 9.04 -10.83
N ILE A 132 -33.31 9.68 -11.99
CA ILE A 132 -31.97 10.16 -12.40
C ILE A 132 -31.37 11.15 -11.39
N ILE A 133 -32.18 12.05 -10.82
CA ILE A 133 -31.69 13.06 -9.85
C ILE A 133 -31.15 12.38 -8.61
N LEU A 134 -31.75 11.26 -8.22
CA LEU A 134 -31.36 10.47 -7.07
C LEU A 134 -29.91 10.02 -7.11
N ILE A 135 -29.40 9.66 -8.29
CA ILE A 135 -28.05 9.11 -8.48
C ILE A 135 -26.97 10.18 -8.41
N SER A 136 -27.32 11.44 -8.70
CA SER A 136 -26.36 12.55 -8.78
C SER A 136 -25.39 12.66 -7.59
N PRO A 137 -25.82 12.51 -6.33
CA PRO A 137 -24.94 12.66 -5.18
C PRO A 137 -23.98 11.47 -5.09
N LEU A 138 -24.50 10.26 -5.28
CA LEU A 138 -23.73 9.03 -5.28
C LEU A 138 -22.59 9.09 -6.31
N PHE A 139 -22.89 9.57 -7.52
CA PHE A 139 -21.91 9.76 -8.59
C PHE A 139 -20.88 10.85 -8.26
N LEU A 140 -21.34 12.05 -7.86
CA LEU A 140 -20.47 13.19 -7.55
C LEU A 140 -19.46 12.88 -6.43
N PHE A 141 -19.92 12.32 -5.32
CA PHE A 141 -19.06 12.00 -4.18
C PHE A 141 -18.02 10.91 -4.52
N ASN A 142 -18.38 9.92 -5.34
CA ASN A 142 -17.43 8.91 -5.81
C ASN A 142 -16.39 9.48 -6.77
N ILE A 143 -16.77 10.38 -7.69
CA ILE A 143 -15.81 11.06 -8.58
C ILE A 143 -14.81 11.89 -7.80
N ILE A 144 -15.26 12.69 -6.84
CA ILE A 144 -14.36 13.52 -6.03
C ILE A 144 -13.37 12.62 -5.27
N THR A 145 -13.81 11.45 -4.80
CA THR A 145 -12.95 10.47 -4.12
C THR A 145 -11.78 9.98 -4.99
N ILE A 146 -11.97 9.85 -6.31
CA ILE A 146 -10.90 9.47 -7.25
C ILE A 146 -9.78 10.52 -7.30
N PHE A 147 -10.15 11.80 -7.28
CA PHE A 147 -9.18 12.90 -7.38
C PHE A 147 -8.35 13.11 -6.10
N LEU A 148 -8.82 12.59 -4.97
CA LEU A 148 -8.06 12.68 -3.72
C LEU A 148 -6.86 11.72 -3.79
N ARG A 149 -5.65 12.25 -3.90
CA ARG A 149 -4.41 11.47 -3.71
C ARG A 149 -4.21 11.15 -2.23
N GLY A 150 -3.92 9.90 -1.89
CA GLY A 150 -3.68 9.46 -0.51
C GLY A 150 -2.32 8.79 -0.37
N LYS A 151 -1.84 8.64 0.87
CA LYS A 151 -0.62 7.87 1.15
C LYS A 151 -0.79 6.40 0.75
N ALA A 152 0.35 5.73 0.56
CA ALA A 152 0.39 4.29 0.34
C ALA A 152 -0.29 3.57 1.51
N TYR A 153 -1.21 2.66 1.18
CA TYR A 153 -1.85 1.75 2.11
C TYR A 153 -1.08 0.44 2.12
N SER A 154 -1.24 -0.37 3.18
CA SER A 154 -0.83 -1.76 3.10
C SER A 154 -1.52 -2.45 1.92
N GLN A 155 -0.94 -3.55 1.43
CA GLN A 155 -1.50 -4.26 0.27
C GLN A 155 -2.93 -4.74 0.55
N CYS A 156 -3.21 -5.23 1.75
CA CYS A 156 -4.54 -5.65 2.19
C CYS A 156 -5.56 -4.49 2.17
N GLN A 157 -5.21 -3.35 2.74
CA GLN A 157 -6.11 -2.17 2.73
C GLN A 157 -6.32 -1.62 1.32
N SER A 158 -5.29 -1.69 0.47
CA SER A 158 -5.40 -1.33 -0.94
C SER A 158 -6.38 -2.25 -1.67
N PHE A 159 -6.27 -3.57 -1.46
CA PHE A 159 -7.18 -4.55 -2.04
C PHE A 159 -8.63 -4.33 -1.59
N SER A 160 -8.86 -4.23 -0.27
CA SER A 160 -10.18 -3.95 0.32
C SER A 160 -10.80 -2.70 -0.29
N ARG A 161 -10.01 -1.62 -0.40
CA ARG A 161 -10.47 -0.37 -1.02
C ARG A 161 -10.81 -0.51 -2.50
N ILE A 162 -9.97 -1.19 -3.29
CA ILE A 162 -10.22 -1.40 -4.71
C ILE A 162 -11.52 -2.18 -4.89
N TYR A 163 -11.76 -3.20 -4.07
CA TYR A 163 -12.99 -3.97 -4.10
C TYR A 163 -14.23 -3.10 -3.81
N PHE A 164 -14.25 -2.37 -2.69
CA PHE A 164 -15.36 -1.48 -2.36
C PHE A 164 -15.55 -0.38 -3.40
N PHE A 165 -14.47 0.12 -3.99
CA PHE A 165 -14.53 1.09 -5.07
C PHE A 165 -15.20 0.51 -6.32
N CYS A 166 -14.80 -0.70 -6.75
CA CYS A 166 -15.42 -1.38 -7.88
C CYS A 166 -16.90 -1.71 -7.61
N GLY A 167 -17.22 -2.20 -6.42
CA GLY A 167 -18.61 -2.43 -5.99
C GLY A 167 -19.45 -1.15 -5.97
N ASN A 168 -18.86 -0.06 -5.47
CA ASN A 168 -19.15 1.35 -5.76
C ASN A 168 -19.74 1.55 -7.15
N TRP A 169 -18.89 1.43 -8.15
CA TRP A 169 -19.20 1.71 -9.54
C TRP A 169 -20.25 0.77 -10.14
N VAL A 170 -20.21 -0.52 -9.83
CA VAL A 170 -21.25 -1.47 -10.24
C VAL A 170 -22.62 -1.04 -9.69
N LYS A 171 -22.69 -0.64 -8.41
CA LYS A 171 -23.91 -0.11 -7.79
C LYS A 171 -24.39 1.15 -8.52
N ILE A 172 -23.51 2.13 -8.77
CA ILE A 172 -23.88 3.38 -9.46
C ILE A 172 -24.48 3.08 -10.84
N LEU A 173 -23.79 2.27 -11.64
CA LEU A 173 -24.20 1.94 -13.01
C LEU A 173 -25.50 1.14 -13.04
N THR A 174 -25.69 0.23 -12.08
CA THR A 174 -26.92 -0.56 -11.96
C THR A 174 -28.10 0.34 -11.60
N VAL A 175 -27.95 1.18 -10.58
CA VAL A 175 -29.00 2.14 -10.16
C VAL A 175 -29.30 3.13 -11.27
N LEU A 176 -28.28 3.61 -11.99
CA LEU A 176 -28.46 4.49 -13.16
C LEU A 176 -29.26 3.82 -14.28
N SER A 177 -28.92 2.57 -14.62
CA SER A 177 -29.61 1.84 -15.69
C SER A 177 -31.07 1.58 -15.31
N ILE A 178 -31.34 1.20 -14.06
CA ILE A 178 -32.70 1.03 -13.54
C ILE A 178 -33.46 2.37 -13.58
N GLY A 179 -32.82 3.46 -13.14
CA GLY A 179 -33.40 4.80 -13.18
C GLY A 179 -33.81 5.26 -14.57
N LEU A 180 -32.92 5.08 -15.55
CA LEU A 180 -33.20 5.40 -16.95
C LEU A 180 -34.39 4.61 -17.52
N LYS A 181 -34.63 3.39 -17.01
CA LYS A 181 -35.81 2.61 -17.39
C LYS A 181 -37.07 3.14 -16.71
N LEU A 182 -37.02 3.35 -15.39
CA LEU A 182 -38.17 3.79 -14.60
C LEU A 182 -38.67 5.16 -15.06
N ASP A 183 -37.76 6.07 -15.42
CA ASP A 183 -38.09 7.40 -15.94
C ASP A 183 -38.49 7.39 -17.44
N GLY A 184 -38.54 6.22 -18.09
CA GLY A 184 -39.02 6.07 -19.47
C GLY A 184 -38.04 6.49 -20.57
N PHE A 185 -36.78 6.79 -20.25
CA PHE A 185 -35.77 7.18 -21.26
C PHE A 185 -35.29 6.01 -22.13
N THR A 186 -35.45 4.76 -21.66
CA THR A 186 -34.97 3.57 -22.39
C THR A 186 -36.06 2.50 -22.55
N SER A 187 -36.15 1.95 -23.77
CA SER A 187 -37.09 0.86 -24.10
C SER A 187 -36.51 -0.55 -23.89
N TRP A 188 -35.28 -0.66 -23.37
CA TRP A 188 -34.58 -1.95 -23.20
C TRP A 188 -35.34 -2.90 -22.28
N SER A 189 -35.15 -4.21 -22.48
CA SER A 189 -35.68 -5.24 -21.57
C SER A 189 -34.93 -5.23 -20.25
N TRP A 190 -35.55 -5.74 -19.18
CA TRP A 190 -34.92 -5.85 -17.84
C TRP A 190 -33.59 -6.61 -17.87
N VAL A 191 -33.47 -7.60 -18.76
CA VAL A 191 -32.22 -8.34 -18.98
C VAL A 191 -31.10 -7.40 -19.46
N GLY A 192 -31.40 -6.50 -20.41
CA GLY A 192 -30.45 -5.53 -20.93
C GLY A 192 -30.12 -4.40 -19.95
N ILE A 193 -31.08 -3.98 -19.13
CA ILE A 193 -30.90 -2.93 -18.12
C ILE A 193 -29.93 -3.38 -17.02
N LEU A 194 -29.96 -4.66 -16.66
CA LEU A 194 -29.10 -5.24 -15.62
C LEU A 194 -27.70 -5.62 -16.13
N TRP A 195 -27.24 -5.09 -17.27
CA TRP A 195 -25.90 -5.36 -17.81
C TRP A 195 -24.74 -5.15 -16.81
N PRO A 196 -24.73 -4.15 -15.90
CA PRO A 196 -23.62 -3.99 -14.95
C PRO A 196 -23.60 -5.13 -13.93
N ALA A 197 -24.78 -5.62 -13.54
CA ALA A 197 -24.92 -6.78 -12.65
C ALA A 197 -24.43 -8.06 -13.33
N TRP A 198 -24.70 -8.25 -14.63
CA TRP A 198 -24.18 -9.38 -15.39
C TRP A 198 -22.65 -9.36 -15.53
N ILE A 199 -22.05 -8.19 -15.74
CA ILE A 199 -20.58 -8.05 -15.75
C ILE A 199 -20.00 -8.41 -14.38
N ALA A 200 -20.61 -7.91 -13.29
CA ALA A 200 -20.18 -8.26 -11.95
C ALA A 200 -20.31 -9.77 -11.68
N LEU A 201 -21.41 -10.39 -12.11
CA LEU A 201 -21.60 -11.85 -12.02
C LEU A 201 -20.53 -12.60 -12.82
N SER A 202 -20.20 -12.15 -14.04
CA SER A 202 -19.14 -12.75 -14.85
C SER A 202 -17.80 -12.70 -14.13
N PHE A 203 -17.46 -11.57 -13.51
CA PHE A 203 -16.24 -11.44 -12.72
C PHE A 203 -16.24 -12.39 -11.52
N LEU A 204 -17.36 -12.50 -10.79
CA LEU A 204 -17.50 -13.45 -9.69
C LEU A 204 -17.34 -14.90 -10.16
N CYS A 205 -17.85 -15.26 -11.35
CA CYS A 205 -17.66 -16.61 -11.91
C CYS A 205 -16.18 -16.89 -12.20
N VAL A 206 -15.45 -15.94 -12.79
CA VAL A 206 -14.00 -16.08 -13.03
C VAL A 206 -13.25 -16.24 -11.70
N MET A 207 -13.57 -15.42 -10.71
CA MET A 207 -12.98 -15.54 -9.38
C MET A 207 -13.34 -16.88 -8.70
N SER A 208 -14.52 -17.44 -8.98
CA SER A 208 -14.93 -18.75 -8.45
C SER A 208 -14.07 -19.88 -9.00
N ILE A 209 -13.71 -19.81 -10.28
CA ILE A 209 -12.77 -20.76 -10.90
C ILE A 209 -11.39 -20.63 -10.25
N GLY A 210 -10.91 -19.40 -10.03
CA GLY A 210 -9.66 -19.16 -9.29
C GLY A 210 -9.70 -19.72 -7.86
N GLY A 211 -10.80 -19.49 -7.14
CA GLY A 211 -11.02 -20.05 -5.80
C GLY A 211 -11.06 -21.58 -5.78
N LEU A 212 -11.64 -22.20 -6.81
CA LEU A 212 -11.65 -23.66 -6.96
C LEU A 212 -10.23 -24.21 -7.12
N LEU A 213 -9.41 -23.58 -7.98
CA LEU A 213 -8.02 -23.98 -8.19
C LEU A 213 -7.21 -23.87 -6.89
N VAL A 214 -7.37 -22.77 -6.14
CA VAL A 214 -6.73 -22.59 -4.83
C VAL A 214 -7.20 -23.67 -3.85
N ALA A 215 -8.51 -23.93 -3.75
CA ALA A 215 -9.04 -24.97 -2.88
C ALA A 215 -8.50 -26.37 -3.23
N VAL A 216 -8.47 -26.74 -4.52
CA VAL A 216 -7.90 -28.01 -4.99
C VAL A 216 -6.41 -28.10 -4.65
N SER A 217 -5.65 -27.02 -4.85
CA SER A 217 -4.22 -26.99 -4.50
C SER A 217 -3.99 -27.20 -3.00
N SER A 218 -4.79 -26.57 -2.15
CA SER A 218 -4.72 -26.73 -0.70
C SER A 218 -5.15 -28.12 -0.23
N ILE A 219 -6.14 -28.75 -0.90
CA ILE A 219 -6.52 -30.15 -0.64
C ILE A 219 -5.35 -31.09 -0.98
N CYS A 220 -4.67 -30.87 -2.11
CA CYS A 220 -3.52 -31.66 -2.49
C CYS A 220 -2.37 -31.50 -1.48
N ALA A 221 -2.02 -30.26 -1.12
CA ALA A 221 -0.99 -29.98 -0.12
C ALA A 221 -1.30 -30.63 1.24
N PHE A 222 -2.59 -30.61 1.65
CA PHE A 222 -3.02 -31.27 2.87
C PHE A 222 -2.87 -32.79 2.81
N TYR A 223 -3.21 -33.40 1.67
CA TYR A 223 -3.03 -34.85 1.45
C TYR A 223 -1.56 -35.27 1.55
N TYR A 224 -0.65 -34.45 1.02
CA TYR A 224 0.80 -34.67 1.12
C TYR A 224 1.40 -34.25 2.48
N LYS A 225 0.57 -33.82 3.44
CA LYS A 225 0.97 -33.35 4.79
C LYS A 225 1.91 -32.14 4.77
N GLU A 226 1.85 -31.33 3.72
CA GLU A 226 2.66 -30.12 3.58
C GLU A 226 1.99 -28.89 4.20
N SER A 227 0.65 -28.91 4.36
CA SER A 227 -0.12 -27.77 4.86
C SER A 227 -0.88 -28.06 6.16
N HIS A 228 -1.11 -27.01 6.95
CA HIS A 228 -1.93 -27.09 8.16
C HIS A 228 -3.44 -27.12 7.82
N THR A 229 -4.26 -27.62 8.76
CA THR A 229 -5.72 -27.68 8.63
C THR A 229 -6.37 -26.31 8.47
N GLY A 230 -5.79 -25.26 9.07
CA GLY A 230 -6.27 -23.88 8.95
C GLY A 230 -6.21 -23.35 7.52
N ASP A 231 -5.14 -23.64 6.77
CA ASP A 231 -4.96 -23.15 5.40
C ASP A 231 -5.94 -23.81 4.43
N LEU A 232 -6.20 -25.10 4.63
CA LEU A 232 -7.23 -25.83 3.89
C LEU A 232 -8.61 -25.20 4.14
N LEU A 233 -8.94 -24.94 5.41
CA LEU A 233 -10.24 -24.42 5.81
C LEU A 233 -10.47 -22.98 5.30
N SER A 234 -9.44 -22.14 5.35
CA SER A 234 -9.46 -20.79 4.76
C SER A 234 -9.60 -20.82 3.22
N SER A 235 -8.93 -21.75 2.55
CA SER A 235 -9.04 -21.93 1.09
C SER A 235 -10.45 -22.40 0.68
N LEU A 236 -11.02 -23.33 1.44
CA LEU A 236 -12.41 -23.79 1.25
C LEU A 236 -13.42 -22.66 1.52
N TRP A 237 -13.19 -21.85 2.56
CA TRP A 237 -14.00 -20.66 2.83
C TRP A 237 -13.94 -19.66 1.68
N PHE A 238 -12.76 -19.41 1.12
CA PHE A 238 -12.60 -18.49 -0.01
C PHE A 238 -13.39 -18.99 -1.23
N PHE A 239 -13.26 -20.28 -1.57
CA PHE A 239 -14.06 -20.88 -2.64
C PHE A 239 -15.56 -20.78 -2.36
N TYR A 240 -16.01 -21.15 -1.16
CA TYR A 240 -17.41 -21.03 -0.73
C TYR A 240 -17.93 -19.59 -0.87
N THR A 241 -17.13 -18.61 -0.49
CA THR A 241 -17.49 -17.19 -0.55
C THR A 241 -17.69 -16.72 -1.98
N VAL A 242 -16.77 -17.05 -2.89
CA VAL A 242 -16.87 -16.55 -4.27
C VAL A 242 -17.89 -17.35 -5.08
N ALA A 243 -17.86 -18.68 -4.98
CA ALA A 243 -18.81 -19.55 -5.68
C ALA A 243 -20.23 -19.39 -5.15
N GLY A 244 -20.41 -19.39 -3.83
CA GLY A 244 -21.72 -19.18 -3.19
C GLY A 244 -22.31 -17.81 -3.49
N ALA A 245 -21.49 -16.75 -3.51
CA ALA A 245 -21.93 -15.42 -3.95
C ALA A 245 -22.38 -15.43 -5.43
N SER A 246 -21.62 -16.08 -6.32
CA SER A 246 -21.98 -16.14 -7.74
C SER A 246 -23.29 -16.88 -7.99
N VAL A 247 -23.49 -18.04 -7.35
CA VAL A 247 -24.69 -18.88 -7.51
C VAL A 247 -25.90 -18.18 -6.90
N SER A 248 -25.79 -17.68 -5.66
CA SER A 248 -26.90 -16.99 -4.99
C SER A 248 -27.31 -15.71 -5.73
N PHE A 249 -26.35 -14.94 -6.25
CA PHE A 249 -26.62 -13.74 -7.05
C PHE A 249 -27.28 -14.08 -8.38
N CYS A 250 -26.83 -15.16 -9.05
CA CYS A 250 -27.47 -15.64 -10.29
C CYS A 250 -28.92 -16.06 -10.05
N ILE A 251 -29.18 -16.85 -9.00
CA ILE A 251 -30.54 -17.27 -8.62
C ILE A 251 -31.42 -16.04 -8.31
N LEU A 252 -30.89 -15.05 -7.58
CA LEU A 252 -31.60 -13.81 -7.31
C LEU A 252 -31.98 -13.09 -8.60
N LEU A 253 -31.04 -12.90 -9.53
CA LEU A 253 -31.30 -12.21 -10.80
C LEU A 253 -32.36 -12.94 -11.64
N VAL A 254 -32.27 -14.27 -11.75
CA VAL A 254 -33.25 -15.08 -12.47
C VAL A 254 -34.62 -15.02 -11.81
N SER A 255 -34.67 -15.08 -10.48
CA SER A 255 -35.90 -14.97 -9.71
C SER A 255 -36.58 -13.60 -9.90
N LEU A 256 -35.81 -12.51 -9.84
CA LEU A 256 -36.31 -11.16 -10.08
C LEU A 256 -36.83 -10.97 -11.51
N LEU A 257 -36.15 -11.56 -12.51
CA LEU A 257 -36.54 -11.45 -13.92
C LEU A 257 -37.78 -12.28 -14.26
N ASN A 258 -37.92 -13.46 -13.68
CA ASN A 258 -39.03 -14.37 -13.97
C ASN A 258 -40.30 -14.02 -13.18
N ASN A 259 -40.20 -13.13 -12.17
CA ASN A 259 -41.29 -12.75 -11.27
C ASN A 259 -42.09 -13.96 -10.68
N SER A 260 -41.45 -15.13 -10.63
CA SER A 260 -42.15 -16.42 -10.54
C SER A 260 -42.11 -17.04 -9.15
N SER A 261 -41.31 -16.51 -8.23
CA SER A 261 -41.12 -17.09 -6.90
C SER A 261 -41.71 -16.21 -5.81
N SER A 262 -42.50 -16.80 -4.91
CA SER A 262 -42.97 -16.14 -3.69
C SER A 262 -41.83 -15.73 -2.75
N PHE A 263 -40.64 -16.32 -2.92
CA PHE A 263 -39.48 -16.12 -2.05
C PHE A 263 -38.22 -15.70 -2.83
N PRO A 264 -38.21 -14.53 -3.48
CA PRO A 264 -37.11 -14.17 -4.39
C PRO A 264 -35.76 -13.96 -3.70
N TYR A 265 -35.75 -13.61 -2.40
CA TYR A 265 -34.52 -13.30 -1.67
C TYR A 265 -34.02 -14.43 -0.78
N LEU A 266 -34.79 -15.51 -0.60
CA LEU A 266 -34.53 -16.57 0.38
C LEU A 266 -33.15 -17.22 0.22
N TRP A 267 -32.76 -17.57 -1.00
CA TRP A 267 -31.47 -18.23 -1.25
C TRP A 267 -30.28 -17.34 -0.91
N MET A 268 -30.38 -16.03 -1.19
CA MET A 268 -29.33 -15.08 -0.83
C MET A 268 -29.26 -14.82 0.68
N ILE A 269 -30.41 -14.83 1.37
CA ILE A 269 -30.49 -14.73 2.83
C ILE A 269 -29.79 -15.94 3.48
N ILE A 270 -30.14 -17.16 3.06
CA ILE A 270 -29.53 -18.39 3.59
C ILE A 270 -28.02 -18.39 3.36
N TYR A 271 -27.59 -18.04 2.15
CA TYR A 271 -26.16 -17.96 1.81
C TYR A 271 -25.42 -16.96 2.69
N LEU A 272 -25.92 -15.72 2.83
CA LEU A 272 -25.27 -14.68 3.63
C LEU A 272 -25.25 -15.03 5.12
N PHE A 273 -26.31 -15.63 5.64
CA PHE A 273 -26.36 -16.11 7.02
C PHE A 273 -25.27 -17.17 7.28
N MET A 274 -25.18 -18.18 6.41
CA MET A 274 -24.14 -19.20 6.49
C MET A 274 -22.73 -18.62 6.30
N PHE A 275 -22.57 -17.68 5.36
CA PHE A 275 -21.31 -16.96 5.15
C PHE A 275 -20.85 -16.23 6.43
N LEU A 276 -21.73 -15.51 7.11
CA LEU A 276 -21.39 -14.81 8.36
C LEU A 276 -21.01 -15.78 9.48
N ILE A 277 -21.76 -16.87 9.65
CA ILE A 277 -21.45 -17.90 10.65
C ILE A 277 -20.08 -18.51 10.40
N ILE A 278 -19.82 -18.97 9.17
CA ILE A 278 -18.54 -19.60 8.83
C ILE A 278 -17.39 -18.59 8.95
N THR A 279 -17.57 -17.35 8.49
CA THR A 279 -16.54 -16.31 8.58
C THR A 279 -16.18 -16.00 10.04
N TYR A 280 -17.17 -15.94 10.93
CA TYR A 280 -16.92 -15.73 12.35
C TYR A 280 -16.25 -16.93 13.01
N ALA A 281 -16.69 -18.15 12.69
CA ALA A 281 -16.10 -19.38 13.21
C ALA A 281 -14.64 -19.57 12.78
N LEU A 282 -14.28 -19.08 11.58
CA LEU A 282 -12.93 -19.22 11.02
C LEU A 282 -12.07 -17.96 11.16
N TYR A 283 -12.51 -16.97 11.94
CA TYR A 283 -11.91 -15.63 11.95
C TYR A 283 -10.38 -15.65 12.14
N ASP A 284 -9.87 -16.33 13.17
CA ASP A 284 -8.43 -16.41 13.46
C ASP A 284 -7.63 -17.07 12.33
N HIS A 285 -8.16 -18.15 11.74
CA HIS A 285 -7.54 -18.83 10.60
C HIS A 285 -7.52 -17.94 9.35
N LEU A 286 -8.59 -17.17 9.12
CA LEU A 286 -8.69 -16.26 7.98
C LEU A 286 -7.70 -15.11 8.07
N VAL A 287 -7.52 -14.53 9.26
CA VAL A 287 -6.56 -13.45 9.45
C VAL A 287 -5.13 -13.94 9.18
N ARG A 288 -4.75 -15.12 9.69
CA ARG A 288 -3.43 -15.73 9.41
C ARG A 288 -3.25 -16.03 7.93
N TRP A 289 -4.27 -16.59 7.28
CA TRP A 289 -4.23 -16.93 5.86
C TRP A 289 -4.10 -15.69 4.97
N TRP A 290 -4.85 -14.61 5.26
CA TRP A 290 -4.70 -13.32 4.55
C TRP A 290 -3.31 -12.71 4.76
N ARG A 291 -2.73 -12.81 5.96
CA ARG A 291 -1.36 -12.31 6.20
C ARG A 291 -0.37 -13.02 5.28
N SER A 292 -0.42 -14.36 5.21
CA SER A 292 0.44 -15.12 4.30
C SER A 292 0.25 -14.67 2.84
N PHE A 293 -0.99 -14.47 2.40
CA PHE A 293 -1.28 -14.05 1.03
C PHE A 293 -0.66 -12.69 0.67
N PHE A 294 -0.67 -11.71 1.58
CA PHE A 294 -0.14 -10.36 1.31
C PHE A 294 1.34 -10.16 1.70
N SER A 295 1.85 -10.90 2.68
CA SER A 295 3.23 -10.75 3.18
C SER A 295 4.28 -11.41 2.28
N THR A 296 3.91 -12.49 1.56
CA THR A 296 4.87 -13.29 0.76
C THR A 296 5.56 -12.49 -0.37
N ASN A 297 5.01 -11.36 -0.78
CA ASN A 297 5.58 -10.53 -1.86
C ASN A 297 6.64 -9.51 -1.42
N GLU A 298 6.90 -9.31 -0.12
CA GLU A 298 7.89 -8.32 0.34
C GLU A 298 9.28 -8.89 0.61
N GLN A 299 9.46 -10.22 0.60
CA GLN A 299 10.80 -10.81 0.60
C GLN A 299 11.41 -10.71 -0.80
N ILE A 300 11.93 -9.52 -1.13
CA ILE A 300 12.94 -9.33 -2.18
C ILE A 300 14.07 -10.29 -1.83
N SER A 301 14.15 -11.39 -2.58
CA SER A 301 15.29 -12.29 -2.59
C SER A 301 16.54 -11.47 -2.92
N LEU A 302 17.34 -11.16 -1.90
CA LEU A 302 18.75 -10.91 -2.12
C LEU A 302 19.27 -12.09 -2.95
N PRO A 303 19.94 -11.87 -4.09
CA PRO A 303 20.44 -12.97 -4.90
C PRO A 303 21.44 -13.76 -4.07
N SER A 304 20.99 -14.90 -3.54
CA SER A 304 21.88 -15.93 -3.04
C SER A 304 22.59 -16.51 -4.26
N ASN A 305 23.69 -15.87 -4.67
CA ASN A 305 24.66 -16.48 -5.56
C ASN A 305 25.23 -17.71 -4.85
N SER A 306 24.52 -18.83 -4.99
CA SER A 306 24.93 -20.16 -4.54
C SER A 306 24.67 -21.16 -5.67
N VAL A 307 25.29 -20.90 -6.83
CA VAL A 307 25.51 -21.93 -7.83
C VAL A 307 26.96 -21.83 -8.30
N SER A 308 27.85 -22.48 -7.56
CA SER A 308 29.00 -23.22 -8.10
C SER A 308 29.59 -24.10 -6.99
N GLY A 309 29.96 -25.33 -7.37
CA GLY A 309 30.22 -26.51 -6.52
C GLY A 309 30.79 -26.27 -5.12
N ARG A 310 30.12 -26.83 -4.11
CA ARG A 310 30.68 -27.01 -2.77
C ARG A 310 31.74 -28.12 -2.83
N LEU A 311 33.01 -27.76 -2.69
CA LEU A 311 33.95 -28.65 -2.01
C LEU A 311 33.62 -28.64 -0.49
N PRO A 312 33.78 -29.75 0.23
CA PRO A 312 33.59 -29.77 1.68
C PRO A 312 34.68 -28.88 2.31
N LEU A 313 34.25 -27.81 2.98
CA LEU A 313 35.13 -27.01 3.82
C LEU A 313 35.36 -27.75 5.15
N PRO A 314 36.58 -27.71 5.70
CA PRO A 314 36.90 -28.35 6.97
C PRO A 314 36.15 -27.70 8.15
N LEU A 315 35.74 -28.52 9.12
CA LEU A 315 34.96 -28.18 10.32
C LEU A 315 35.50 -26.99 11.14
N SER A 316 36.76 -26.60 10.97
CA SER A 316 37.35 -25.46 11.67
C SER A 316 36.98 -24.08 11.09
N GLN A 317 36.38 -24.00 9.89
CA GLN A 317 36.00 -22.72 9.24
C GLN A 317 34.51 -22.39 9.31
N GLU A 318 33.67 -23.33 9.75
CA GLU A 318 32.21 -23.16 9.79
C GLU A 318 31.76 -22.15 10.86
N SER A 319 32.49 -22.09 11.98
CA SER A 319 32.26 -21.11 13.05
C SER A 319 32.64 -19.69 12.63
N HIS A 320 33.69 -19.53 11.83
CA HIS A 320 34.15 -18.24 11.33
C HIS A 320 33.23 -17.69 10.24
N TYR A 321 32.70 -18.55 9.38
CA TYR A 321 31.77 -18.16 8.33
C TYR A 321 30.39 -17.75 8.88
N ARG A 322 29.88 -18.43 9.93
CA ARG A 322 28.67 -17.98 10.66
C ARG A 322 28.87 -16.63 11.33
N ARG A 323 30.05 -16.37 11.91
CA ARG A 323 30.38 -15.06 12.51
C ARG A 323 30.42 -13.94 11.46
N ILE A 324 30.91 -14.21 10.25
CA ILE A 324 30.93 -13.22 9.16
C ILE A 324 29.52 -12.96 8.63
N ILE A 325 28.69 -13.99 8.44
CA ILE A 325 27.29 -13.81 7.99
C ILE A 325 26.48 -13.01 9.02
N ASN A 326 26.69 -13.26 10.32
CA ASN A 326 26.03 -12.49 11.37
C ASN A 326 26.59 -11.05 11.45
N ALA A 327 27.89 -10.84 11.17
CA ALA A 327 28.49 -9.50 11.12
C ALA A 327 28.03 -8.67 9.90
N VAL A 328 27.64 -9.31 8.80
CA VAL A 328 27.12 -8.65 7.58
C VAL A 328 25.62 -8.30 7.71
N LYS A 329 24.88 -8.99 8.58
CA LYS A 329 23.46 -8.68 8.88
C LYS A 329 23.26 -7.51 9.85
N LEU A 330 24.29 -7.04 10.53
CA LEU A 330 24.24 -5.81 11.32
C LEU A 330 24.83 -4.65 10.52
N PRO A 331 24.20 -3.46 10.48
CA PRO A 331 24.90 -2.26 10.05
C PRO A 331 26.11 -2.04 10.99
N PRO A 332 27.32 -1.78 10.47
CA PRO A 332 28.50 -1.65 11.32
C PRO A 332 28.28 -0.53 12.34
N GLN A 333 28.59 -0.79 13.62
CA GLN A 333 28.39 0.14 14.73
C GLN A 333 29.07 1.51 14.54
N ALA A 334 30.01 1.62 13.60
CA ALA A 334 30.61 2.89 13.17
C ALA A 334 29.58 3.84 12.51
N LEU A 335 28.55 3.32 11.84
CA LEU A 335 27.47 4.12 11.25
C LEU A 335 26.38 4.48 12.27
N VAL A 336 26.14 3.63 13.27
CA VAL A 336 25.14 3.90 14.33
C VAL A 336 25.66 4.89 15.39
N ARG A 337 26.98 5.02 15.56
CA ARG A 337 27.57 6.05 16.43
C ARG A 337 27.66 7.45 15.81
N LEU A 338 27.34 7.63 14.53
CA LEU A 338 27.32 8.94 13.87
C LEU A 338 25.94 9.63 13.89
N SER A 339 24.89 8.97 14.39
CA SER A 339 23.52 9.55 14.35
C SER A 339 22.99 10.09 15.68
N SER A 340 23.68 9.87 16.82
CA SER A 340 23.20 10.35 18.13
C SER A 340 23.62 11.77 18.50
N THR A 341 24.42 12.44 17.67
CA THR A 341 24.72 13.89 17.80
C THR A 341 24.08 14.74 16.70
N TYR A 342 23.31 14.12 15.78
CA TYR A 342 22.76 14.81 14.60
C TYR A 342 21.27 15.17 14.72
N PHE A 343 20.58 14.76 15.78
CA PHE A 343 19.21 15.17 16.07
C PHE A 343 19.05 15.58 17.54
N GLN A 344 19.42 16.81 17.88
CA GLN A 344 18.79 17.48 19.02
C GLN A 344 17.50 18.15 18.52
N PRO A 345 16.35 17.95 19.18
CA PRO A 345 15.15 18.73 18.90
C PRO A 345 15.46 20.21 19.20
N ILE A 346 15.14 21.10 18.26
CA ILE A 346 15.12 22.54 18.56
C ILE A 346 14.07 22.75 19.65
N GLU A 347 14.54 23.04 20.87
CA GLU A 347 13.69 23.57 21.92
C GLU A 347 12.98 24.83 21.39
N ARG A 348 11.66 24.84 21.54
CA ARG A 348 10.82 26.00 21.20
C ARG A 348 11.27 27.17 22.06
N MET A 349 12.01 28.11 21.47
CA MET A 349 12.19 29.42 22.07
C MET A 349 10.81 30.07 22.24
N HIS A 350 10.49 30.37 23.49
CA HIS A 350 9.39 31.22 23.90
C HIS A 350 9.44 32.55 23.13
N THR A 351 8.54 32.75 22.17
CA THR A 351 8.19 34.09 21.70
C THR A 351 7.34 34.77 22.76
N ASN A 352 8.01 35.53 23.64
CA ASN A 352 7.38 36.61 24.37
C ASN A 352 7.08 37.76 23.41
N LYS A 353 5.85 38.26 23.51
CA LYS A 353 5.35 39.47 22.84
C LYS A 353 6.26 40.66 23.13
N ILE A 354 6.77 41.32 22.09
CA ILE A 354 7.05 42.76 22.13
C ILE A 354 6.57 43.39 20.81
N THR A 355 5.53 44.20 20.96
CA THR A 355 5.02 45.20 20.03
C THR A 355 6.06 46.31 19.82
N ARG A 356 6.30 46.76 18.58
CA ARG A 356 6.46 48.18 18.20
C ARG A 356 6.78 48.39 16.70
N THR A 357 5.76 48.90 16.02
CA THR A 357 5.69 49.99 15.02
C THR A 357 6.95 50.54 14.31
N LEU A 358 6.74 50.71 12.99
CA LEU A 358 6.90 51.92 12.17
C LEU A 358 8.11 52.08 11.21
N SER A 359 7.75 52.64 10.05
CA SER A 359 8.47 53.48 9.10
C SER A 359 9.43 52.84 8.07
N ASP A 360 8.89 52.79 6.85
CA ASP A 360 9.34 53.59 5.70
C ASP A 360 10.47 53.12 4.76
N GLU A 361 10.04 53.09 3.49
CA GLU A 361 10.67 53.71 2.32
C GLU A 361 11.56 52.91 1.35
N ILE A 362 11.00 52.77 0.13
CA ILE A 362 11.55 53.23 -1.17
C ILE A 362 12.19 52.21 -2.15
N ARG A 363 11.43 52.06 -3.26
CA ARG A 363 11.76 52.04 -4.71
C ARG A 363 12.35 50.82 -5.43
N ASP A 364 11.53 50.40 -6.42
CA ASP A 364 11.75 50.37 -7.87
C ASP A 364 13.06 49.77 -8.43
N LYS A 365 12.94 48.70 -9.25
CA LYS A 365 12.85 48.84 -10.72
C LYS A 365 12.62 47.49 -11.44
N LYS A 366 11.77 47.59 -12.48
CA LYS A 366 11.48 46.67 -13.60
C LYS A 366 12.75 46.18 -14.34
N VAL A 367 12.65 45.05 -15.05
CA VAL A 367 12.57 44.96 -16.55
C VAL A 367 12.87 43.53 -17.06
N ASP A 368 11.86 42.98 -17.74
CA ASP A 368 11.77 42.26 -19.02
C ASP A 368 12.58 40.99 -19.40
N ILE A 369 11.78 39.93 -19.60
CA ILE A 369 11.62 39.01 -20.75
C ILE A 369 12.52 39.26 -21.97
N VAL A 370 13.19 38.21 -22.50
CA VAL A 370 13.34 37.95 -23.96
C VAL A 370 13.46 36.43 -24.26
N HIS A 371 12.59 35.98 -25.18
CA HIS A 371 12.61 34.71 -25.94
C HIS A 371 13.85 34.57 -26.83
N LEU A 372 14.34 33.35 -27.12
CA LEU A 372 14.66 32.99 -28.51
C LEU A 372 14.55 31.47 -28.77
N ARG A 373 14.14 31.17 -30.00
CA ARG A 373 13.66 29.92 -30.60
C ARG A 373 14.60 29.56 -31.76
N SER A 374 14.41 28.36 -32.33
CA SER A 374 14.81 27.88 -33.69
C SER A 374 16.01 26.90 -33.74
N LEU A 375 15.81 25.61 -34.07
CA LEU A 375 15.70 24.94 -35.41
C LEU A 375 17.11 24.46 -35.88
N SER A 376 17.42 23.29 -36.46
CA SER A 376 16.62 22.19 -37.05
C SER A 376 17.53 21.02 -37.54
N THR A 377 17.09 19.76 -37.31
CA THR A 377 17.11 18.56 -38.21
C THR A 377 18.45 17.82 -38.57
N PRO A 378 18.44 16.63 -39.24
CA PRO A 378 18.08 15.30 -38.72
C PRO A 378 19.06 14.16 -39.17
N GLY A 379 19.00 12.95 -38.60
CA GLY A 379 19.59 11.78 -39.28
C GLY A 379 19.93 10.50 -38.49
N LYS A 380 19.10 9.48 -38.74
CA LYS A 380 19.32 8.01 -38.65
C LYS A 380 19.13 7.29 -37.31
N GLU A 381 18.05 6.49 -37.34
CA GLU A 381 17.69 5.37 -36.49
C GLU A 381 18.70 4.21 -36.52
N ILE A 382 18.56 3.36 -35.49
CA ILE A 382 18.93 1.93 -35.25
C ILE A 382 19.59 1.92 -33.85
N ALA A 383 19.05 1.34 -32.77
CA ALA A 383 18.22 0.16 -32.64
C ALA A 383 17.29 0.20 -31.41
N LYS A 384 16.23 -0.58 -31.57
CA LYS A 384 15.16 -0.94 -30.65
C LYS A 384 15.64 -1.75 -29.43
N VAL A 385 14.91 -1.54 -28.32
CA VAL A 385 14.54 -2.52 -27.28
C VAL A 385 15.63 -2.90 -26.27
N ALA A 386 15.58 -2.24 -25.11
CA ALA A 386 15.62 -2.93 -23.81
C ALA A 386 14.85 -2.09 -22.79
N LYS A 387 13.69 -2.62 -22.38
CA LYS A 387 12.90 -2.14 -21.25
C LYS A 387 13.66 -2.41 -19.94
N ARG A 388 13.54 -1.43 -19.04
CA ARG A 388 13.47 -1.56 -17.56
C ARG A 388 14.71 -2.15 -16.88
N ASN A 389 15.40 -1.31 -16.10
CA ASN A 389 15.44 -1.39 -14.65
C ASN A 389 16.19 -0.15 -14.12
N GLY A 390 15.45 0.75 -13.49
CA GLY A 390 16.01 1.89 -12.77
C GLY A 390 16.66 1.41 -11.49
N SER A 391 17.94 1.07 -11.57
CA SER A 391 18.85 1.01 -10.43
C SER A 391 19.76 2.24 -10.46
N ASP A 392 20.11 2.76 -9.29
CA ASP A 392 20.80 4.01 -8.91
C ASP A 392 22.03 4.52 -9.72
N LEU A 393 22.36 3.95 -10.87
CA LEU A 393 23.43 4.38 -11.78
C LEU A 393 23.00 5.47 -12.79
N SER A 394 21.75 5.93 -12.76
CA SER A 394 21.24 7.02 -13.64
C SER A 394 21.99 8.36 -13.50
N PHE A 395 22.90 8.45 -12.54
CA PHE A 395 23.67 9.64 -12.25
C PHE A 395 24.95 9.77 -13.07
N LEU A 396 25.50 8.67 -13.59
CA LEU A 396 26.71 8.70 -14.41
C LEU A 396 26.44 9.11 -15.87
N GLU A 397 25.20 8.96 -16.34
CA GLU A 397 24.73 9.54 -17.61
C GLU A 397 24.36 11.04 -17.48
N LYS A 398 24.39 11.61 -16.26
CA LYS A 398 24.09 13.03 -16.06
C LYS A 398 25.32 13.88 -16.34
N LYS A 399 25.08 15.05 -16.94
CA LYS A 399 26.10 16.09 -17.11
C LYS A 399 26.39 16.77 -15.77
N CYS A 400 27.65 17.15 -15.57
CA CYS A 400 28.15 17.85 -14.40
C CYS A 400 27.31 19.08 -14.08
N SER A 401 26.85 19.20 -12.83
CA SER A 401 25.97 20.30 -12.40
C SER A 401 26.64 21.69 -12.36
N ILE A 402 27.97 21.75 -12.51
CA ILE A 402 28.74 22.99 -12.51
C ILE A 402 28.99 23.49 -13.94
N CYS A 403 29.58 22.67 -14.82
CA CYS A 403 29.88 23.07 -16.18
C CYS A 403 28.83 22.70 -17.23
N PHE A 404 27.90 21.79 -16.91
CA PHE A 404 26.87 21.24 -17.83
C PHE A 404 27.41 20.63 -19.15
N GLU A 405 28.72 20.41 -19.24
CA GLU A 405 29.39 19.89 -20.43
C GLU A 405 29.87 18.45 -20.22
N ASN A 406 30.69 18.22 -19.18
CA ASN A 406 31.36 16.94 -18.93
C ASN A 406 30.49 16.00 -18.10
N GLU A 407 30.74 14.69 -18.21
CA GLU A 407 30.05 13.65 -17.44
C GLU A 407 30.39 13.69 -15.94
N CYS A 408 29.43 13.28 -15.10
CA CYS A 408 29.61 13.14 -13.66
C CYS A 408 30.49 11.92 -13.33
N ASN A 409 31.81 12.13 -13.27
CA ASN A 409 32.80 11.07 -13.03
C ASN A 409 33.68 11.32 -11.80
N ALA A 410 33.24 12.14 -10.85
CA ALA A 410 34.00 12.41 -9.63
C ALA A 410 33.13 12.45 -8.37
N VAL A 411 33.70 11.99 -7.25
CA VAL A 411 33.09 11.99 -5.92
C VAL A 411 33.97 12.79 -4.96
N LEU A 412 33.34 13.69 -4.20
CA LEU A 412 33.98 14.48 -3.16
C LEU A 412 34.01 13.69 -1.85
N MET A 413 35.20 13.42 -1.31
CA MET A 413 35.36 12.67 -0.06
C MET A 413 34.96 13.52 1.16
N GLU A 414 34.76 12.85 2.30
CA GLU A 414 34.03 13.29 3.51
C GLU A 414 32.51 13.43 3.38
N CYS A 415 32.01 13.92 2.24
CA CYS A 415 30.58 14.13 2.05
C CYS A 415 29.89 13.20 1.04
N GLY A 416 30.65 12.52 0.17
CA GLY A 416 30.14 11.54 -0.79
C GLY A 416 29.36 12.12 -1.98
N HIS A 417 29.28 13.44 -2.13
CA HIS A 417 28.55 14.06 -3.25
C HIS A 417 29.31 13.88 -4.58
N GLY A 418 28.61 13.42 -5.64
CA GLY A 418 29.23 13.06 -6.92
C GLY A 418 28.74 13.77 -8.19
N ALA A 419 27.97 14.86 -8.10
CA ALA A 419 27.19 15.42 -9.24
C ALA A 419 28.02 16.25 -10.21
N ILE A 420 29.31 15.99 -10.30
CA ILE A 420 30.29 16.85 -10.95
C ILE A 420 31.35 16.04 -11.67
N CYS A 421 31.95 16.65 -12.69
CA CYS A 421 33.11 16.08 -13.37
C CYS A 421 34.38 16.27 -12.55
N SER A 422 35.39 15.44 -12.80
CA SER A 422 36.69 15.48 -12.11
C SER A 422 37.36 16.85 -12.20
N ARG A 423 37.27 17.52 -13.35
CA ARG A 423 37.84 18.86 -13.53
C ARG A 423 37.22 19.89 -12.59
N CYS A 424 35.90 19.92 -12.48
CA CYS A 424 35.21 20.84 -11.57
C CYS A 424 35.48 20.49 -10.10
N ALA A 425 35.57 19.20 -9.79
CA ALA A 425 35.89 18.71 -8.44
C ALA A 425 37.31 19.12 -8.00
N GLU A 426 38.31 19.01 -8.87
CA GLU A 426 39.69 19.44 -8.61
C GLU A 426 39.79 20.96 -8.38
N ILE A 427 39.05 21.76 -9.17
CA ILE A 427 38.98 23.22 -8.96
C ILE A 427 38.37 23.55 -7.58
N LEU A 428 37.33 22.82 -7.16
CA LEU A 428 36.74 23.01 -5.84
C LEU A 428 37.70 22.64 -4.70
N LEU A 429 38.44 21.53 -4.87
CA LEU A 429 39.45 21.08 -3.91
C LEU A 429 40.57 22.13 -3.73
N ASN A 430 41.07 22.70 -4.83
CA ASN A 430 42.20 23.62 -4.81
C ASN A 430 41.81 25.04 -4.39
N ASN A 431 40.62 25.53 -4.75
CA ASN A 431 40.24 26.92 -4.46
C ASN A 431 39.65 27.11 -3.06
N LYS A 432 38.57 26.39 -2.75
CA LYS A 432 37.78 26.61 -1.52
C LYS A 432 37.85 25.45 -0.55
N GLY A 433 38.20 24.24 -1.03
CA GLY A 433 38.18 23.01 -0.25
C GLY A 433 36.80 22.68 0.33
N LYS A 434 35.71 23.16 -0.28
CA LYS A 434 34.33 22.97 0.20
C LYS A 434 33.40 22.50 -0.91
N CYS A 435 32.52 21.55 -0.59
CA CYS A 435 31.53 20.98 -1.50
C CYS A 435 30.49 22.02 -1.91
N HIS A 436 30.13 22.11 -3.20
CA HIS A 436 29.11 23.07 -3.67
C HIS A 436 27.68 22.69 -3.26
N ILE A 437 27.43 21.41 -2.96
CA ILE A 437 26.11 20.91 -2.52
C ILE A 437 25.90 21.14 -1.03
N CYS A 438 26.73 20.53 -0.17
CA CYS A 438 26.55 20.59 1.28
C CYS A 438 27.50 21.56 2.03
N ARG A 439 28.45 22.21 1.34
CA ARG A 439 29.48 23.09 1.93
C ARG A 439 30.45 22.42 2.92
N GLY A 440 30.40 21.09 3.06
CA GLY A 440 31.37 20.30 3.83
C GLY A 440 32.77 20.38 3.24
N GLU A 441 33.79 20.17 4.07
CA GLU A 441 35.19 20.19 3.64
C GLU A 441 35.52 19.02 2.70
N ILE A 442 36.35 19.29 1.69
CA ILE A 442 36.80 18.30 0.72
C ILE A 442 38.28 18.02 1.01
N THR A 443 38.58 16.81 1.46
CA THR A 443 39.95 16.34 1.70
C THR A 443 40.56 15.74 0.44
N GLN A 444 39.73 15.05 -0.35
CA GLN A 444 40.16 14.28 -1.51
C GLN A 444 39.04 14.22 -2.56
N VAL A 445 39.43 14.09 -3.83
CA VAL A 445 38.53 13.84 -4.95
C VAL A 445 38.86 12.49 -5.56
N LEU A 446 37.85 11.61 -5.68
CA LEU A 446 37.98 10.33 -6.37
C LEU A 446 37.39 10.42 -7.77
N LYS A 447 38.18 10.04 -8.77
CA LYS A 447 37.72 9.87 -10.15
C LYS A 447 37.27 8.44 -10.37
N ILE A 448 36.03 8.26 -10.84
CA ILE A 448 35.40 6.95 -10.98
C ILE A 448 35.13 6.60 -12.44
N ARG A 449 35.26 5.32 -12.79
CA ARG A 449 34.72 4.70 -14.02
C ARG A 449 33.71 3.65 -13.65
N VAL A 450 32.70 3.51 -14.50
CA VAL A 450 31.81 2.35 -14.51
C VAL A 450 32.24 1.47 -15.66
N GLU A 451 32.59 0.22 -15.38
CA GLU A 451 32.78 -0.80 -16.40
C GLU A 451 31.50 -1.64 -16.53
N ALA A 452 31.33 -2.32 -17.67
CA ALA A 452 30.08 -2.99 -18.05
C ALA A 452 29.58 -4.02 -17.00
N ASP A 453 30.48 -4.55 -16.18
CA ASP A 453 30.18 -5.50 -15.09
C ASP A 453 29.85 -4.84 -13.73
N LYS A 454 29.32 -3.60 -13.75
CA LYS A 454 28.74 -2.87 -12.59
C LYS A 454 29.71 -2.54 -11.43
N VAL A 455 30.99 -2.87 -11.53
CA VAL A 455 31.99 -2.48 -10.52
C VAL A 455 32.45 -1.04 -10.80
N LEU A 456 32.36 -0.18 -9.78
CA LEU A 456 32.93 1.16 -9.81
C LEU A 456 34.43 1.07 -9.55
N SER A 457 35.25 1.35 -10.56
CA SER A 457 36.71 1.41 -10.42
C SER A 457 37.13 2.86 -10.11
N VAL A 458 37.94 3.05 -9.08
CA VAL A 458 38.61 4.34 -8.83
C VAL A 458 39.83 4.42 -9.74
N ILE A 459 39.83 5.36 -10.68
CA ILE A 459 40.90 5.53 -11.69
C ILE A 459 41.92 6.59 -11.26
N GLY A 460 41.59 7.43 -10.28
CA GLY A 460 42.46 8.52 -9.87
C GLY A 460 42.05 9.17 -8.57
N VAL A 461 43.04 9.73 -7.90
CA VAL A 461 42.93 10.40 -6.61
C VAL A 461 43.54 11.79 -6.73
N GLY A 462 42.73 12.83 -6.57
CA GLY A 462 43.19 14.19 -6.39
C GLY A 462 43.31 14.50 -4.90
N VAL A 463 44.52 14.77 -4.43
CA VAL A 463 44.79 15.27 -3.06
C VAL A 463 45.19 16.72 -3.16
N LYS A 464 44.78 17.53 -2.19
CA LYS A 464 45.17 18.94 -2.11
C LYS A 464 46.70 19.00 -2.01
N ALA A 465 47.35 19.66 -2.97
CA ALA A 465 48.78 19.88 -2.90
C ALA A 465 49.05 20.79 -1.69
N ASN A 466 49.69 20.25 -0.65
CA ASN A 466 50.22 21.08 0.42
C ASN A 466 51.29 21.97 -0.21
N ALA A 467 51.11 23.29 -0.08
CA ALA A 467 52.16 24.26 -0.36
C ALA A 467 53.31 24.01 0.64
N LEU A 468 54.27 23.17 0.23
CA LEU A 468 55.57 23.02 0.86
C LEU A 468 56.61 23.63 -0.08
N SER A 469 56.87 24.93 0.14
CA SER A 469 57.99 25.78 -0.32
C SER A 469 57.41 27.22 -0.39
N ILE A 470 57.80 28.22 0.40
CA ILE A 470 59.07 28.64 1.01
C ILE A 470 58.77 29.28 2.36
#